data_AF-A0A1M6FCP9-F1
#
_entry.id   AF-A0A1M6FCP9-F1
#
_cell.length_a   1.000
_cell.length_b   1.000
_cell.length_c   1.000
_cell.angle_alpha   90.00
_cell.angle_beta   90.00
_cell.angle_gamma   90.00
#
_symmetry.space_group_name_H-M   'P 1'
#
loop_
_entity.id
_entity.type
_entity.pdbx_description
1 polymer ?
#
loop_
_entity_poly.entity_id
_entity_poly.type
_entity_poly.pdbx_seq_one_letter_code
_entity_poly.pdbx_strand_id
1 'polypeptide(L)' 'MNNIEEVNKKIEKLKQELQKLIDEKNDLLADEVIVASKTLDTALNEHNKLTNK' A
#
# COMPACT_ATOMS: atom_id res chain seq x y z
N MET A 1 -15.45 -13.35 -5.99
CA MET A 1 -14.91 -12.35 -5.05
C MET A 1 -15.01 -10.99 -5.73
N ASN A 2 -15.36 -9.94 -4.99
CA ASN A 2 -15.55 -8.61 -5.55
C ASN A 2 -14.18 -7.96 -5.77
N ASN A 3 -13.88 -7.46 -6.97
CA ASN A 3 -12.56 -6.89 -7.32
C ASN A 3 -12.11 -5.80 -6.31
N ILE A 4 -13.06 -5.05 -5.75
CA ILE A 4 -12.80 -4.03 -4.72
C ILE A 4 -12.32 -4.66 -3.41
N GLU A 5 -12.88 -5.80 -3.01
CA GLU A 5 -12.50 -6.49 -1.77
C GLU A 5 -11.07 -7.02 -1.84
N GLU A 6 -10.65 -7.52 -3.00
CA GLU A 6 -9.28 -8.00 -3.22
C GLU A 6 -8.27 -6.85 -3.17
N VAL A 7 -8.59 -5.72 -3.80
CA VAL A 7 -7.75 -4.52 -3.73
C VAL A 7 -7.68 -3.97 -2.30
N ASN A 8 -8.79 -4.00 -1.55
CA ASN A 8 -8.78 -3.61 -0.13
C ASN A 8 -7.88 -4.50 0.72
N LYS A 9 -7.93 -5.82 0.55
CA LYS A 9 -7.03 -6.75 1.25
C LYS A 9 -5.56 -6.47 0.90
N LYS A 10 -5.27 -6.17 -0.36
CA LYS A 10 -3.92 -5.79 -0.82
C LYS A 10 -3.44 -4.49 -0.16
N ILE A 11 -4.29 -3.47 -0.10
CA ILE A 11 -3.99 -2.19 0.57
C ILE A 11 -3.67 -2.40 2.05
N GLU A 12 -4.51 -3.15 2.77
CA GLU A 12 -4.28 -3.38 4.21
C GLU A 12 -2.99 -4.14 4.47
N LYS A 13 -2.67 -5.14 3.64
CA LYS A 13 -1.39 -5.85 3.73
C LYS A 13 -0.21 -4.91 3.48
N LEU A 14 -0.27 -4.09 2.43
CA LEU A 14 0.80 -3.15 2.08
C LEU A 14 1.01 -2.08 3.16
N LYS A 15 -0.06 -1.61 3.81
CA LYS A 15 0.05 -0.69 4.97
C LYS A 15 0.80 -1.33 6.13
N GLN A 16 0.49 -2.59 6.45
CA GLN A 16 1.18 -3.31 7.53
C GLN A 16 2.66 -3.52 7.21
N GLU A 17 2.98 -3.89 5.97
CA GLU A 17 4.37 -4.05 5.52
C GLU A 17 5.13 -2.72 5.54
N LEU A 18 4.51 -1.64 5.07
CA LEU A 18 5.10 -0.30 5.11
C LEU A 18 5.37 0.15 6.56
N GLN A 19 4.41 -0.04 7.46
CA GLN A 19 4.59 0.33 8.87
C GLN A 19 5.75 -0.44 9.50
N LYS A 20 5.84 -1.76 9.25
CA LYS A 20 6.98 -2.56 9.74
C LYS A 20 8.31 -2.06 9.19
N LEU A 21 8.38 -1.73 7.90
CA LEU A 21 9.60 -1.18 7.30
C LEU A 21 9.98 0.17 7.91
N ILE A 22 9.00 1.02 8.19
CA ILE A 22 9.22 2.30 8.87
C ILE A 22 9.76 2.06 10.28
N ASP A 23 9.17 1.14 11.03
CA ASP A 23 9.60 0.80 12.39
C ASP A 23 11.00 0.15 12.43
N GLU A 24 11.32 -0.70 11.44
CA GLU A 24 12.61 -1.40 11.35
C GLU A 24 13.74 -0.48 10.89
N LYS A 25 13.48 0.40 9.91
CA LYS A 25 14.51 1.26 9.32
C LYS A 25 14.67 2.56 10.09
N ASN A 26 13.62 3.01 10.77
CA ASN A 26 13.54 4.31 11.45
C ASN A 26 13.94 5.49 10.54
N ASP A 27 13.82 5.28 9.22
CA ASP A 27 14.15 6.23 8.17
C ASP A 27 13.10 6.11 7.06
N LEU A 28 12.30 7.16 6.93
CA LEU A 28 11.23 7.25 5.94
C LEU A 28 11.76 7.38 4.51
N LEU A 29 13.03 7.74 4.36
CA LEU A 29 13.71 7.92 3.08
C LEU A 29 14.55 6.71 2.68
N ALA A 30 14.53 5.64 3.48
CA ALA A 30 15.13 4.38 3.09
C ALA A 30 14.48 3.89 1.79
N ASP A 31 15.30 3.43 0.83
CA ASP A 31 14.82 2.99 -0.49
C ASP A 31 13.70 1.95 -0.38
N GLU A 32 13.78 1.06 0.59
CA GLU A 32 12.76 0.03 0.86
C GLU A 32 11.41 0.63 1.30
N VAL A 33 11.44 1.67 2.14
CA VAL A 33 10.25 2.40 2.58
C VAL A 33 9.63 3.17 1.41
N ILE A 34 10.47 3.82 0.59
CA ILE A 34 10.03 4.54 -0.61
C ILE A 34 9.34 3.59 -1.60
N VAL A 35 9.95 2.43 -1.86
CA VAL A 35 9.39 1.41 -2.76
C VAL A 35 8.07 0.86 -2.23
N ALA A 36 8.00 0.53 -0.94
CA ALA A 36 6.77 0.07 -0.30
C ALA A 36 5.66 1.14 -0.36
N SER A 37 6.00 2.40 -0.13
CA SER A 37 5.06 3.53 -0.22
C SER A 37 4.51 3.69 -1.64
N LYS A 38 5.36 3.66 -2.67
CA LYS A 38 4.93 3.72 -4.08
C LYS A 38 4.02 2.55 -4.48
N THR A 39 4.28 1.38 -3.90
CA THR A 39 3.48 0.18 -4.14
C THR A 39 2.09 0.31 -3.50
N LEU A 40 2.02 0.86 -2.28
CA LEU A 40 0.77 1.19 -1.61
C LEU A 40 -0.04 2.23 -2.40
N ASP A 41 0.61 3.30 -2.88
CA ASP A 41 -0.04 4.32 -3.70
C ASP A 41 -0.64 3.74 -4.99
N THR A 42 0.06 2.79 -5.62
CA THR A 42 -0.46 2.12 -6.82
C THR A 42 -1.74 1.35 -6.50
N ALA A 43 -1.77 0.61 -5.40
CA ALA A 43 -2.96 -0.14 -4.97
C ALA A 43 -4.12 0.80 -4.58
N LEU A 44 -3.83 1.93 -3.92
CA LEU A 44 -4.83 2.96 -3.60
C LEU A 44 -5.42 3.60 -4.86
N ASN A 45 -4.59 3.83 -5.88
CA ASN A 45 -5.05 4.34 -7.18
C ASN A 45 -5.93 3.32 -7.92
N GLU A 46 -5.59 2.02 -7.86
CA GLU A 46 -6.45 0.95 -8.37
C GLU A 46 -7.80 0.94 -7.66
N HIS A 47 -7.82 1.05 -6.33
CA HIS A 47 -9.04 1.13 -5.54
C HIS A 47 -9.88 2.35 -5.94
N ASN A 48 -9.26 3.53 -6.02
CA ASN A 48 -9.95 4.76 -6.40
C ASN A 48 -10.59 4.67 -7.78
N LYS A 49 -9.95 4.00 -8.75
CA LYS A 49 -10.54 3.76 -10.08
C LYS A 49 -11.75 2.83 -10.03
N LEU A 50 -11.79 1.89 -9.08
CA LEU A 50 -12.89 0.96 -8.91
C LEU A 50 -14.07 1.59 -8.14
N THR A 51 -13.81 2.57 -7.27
CA THR A 51 -14.82 3.22 -6.44
C THR A 51 -15.36 4.53 -7.00
N ASN A 52 -14.56 5.30 -7.76
CA ASN A 52 -15.04 6.46 -8.51
C ASN A 52 -15.67 5.98 -9.83
N LYS A 53 -16.97 5.69 -9.77
CA LYS A 53 -17.81 5.41 -10.93
C LYS A 53 -18.79 6.55 -11.16
#